data_AF-A0A962A093-F1
#
_entry.id   AF-A0A962A093-F1
#
_cell.length_a   1.000
_cell.length_b   1.000
_cell.length_c   1.000
_cell.angle_alpha   90.00
_cell.angle_beta   90.00
_cell.angle_gamma   90.00
#
_symmetry.space_group_name_H-M   'P 1'
#
loop_
_entity.id
_entity.type
_entity.pdbx_description
1 polymer ?
#
loop_
_entity_poly.entity_id
_entity_poly.type
_entity_poly.pdbx_seq_one_letter_code
_entity_poly.pdbx_strand_id
1 'polypeptide(L)'
;MHHLSKPLNRRSLCTMLCGCAAAACFAPARSALAWTTTVQKTVDKLAKIKGCFVDSNNANLLLGANMVAGSNAHLPSEVKTMLRSTGNADLDRAFDSALQRLAETFDVWPKVGFYDDSDAPNAMAMRYAVGGTHEFAVVFGRNYFKTLMSYDPSGITLLQTAAHEFAHVWVYQRGLFETIRGGQPTVKRVELHADFLSGYYLGVRKRDNPNASFWSAGMRRWESGDNQLRNMHHHGTPDDRLAAAEAGFKAGFIEKLSAPQAFDAATQYVAKV
;
A
#
# COMPACT_ATOMS: atom_id res chain seq x y z
N MET A 1 64.76 -1.83 -15.49
CA MET A 1 64.75 -3.24 -15.08
C MET A 1 63.30 -3.72 -15.17
N HIS A 2 62.93 -4.31 -16.32
CA HIS A 2 62.54 -5.73 -16.47
C HIS A 2 61.19 -6.03 -15.79
N HIS A 3 60.12 -6.55 -16.40
CA HIS A 3 59.77 -7.14 -17.70
C HIS A 3 58.21 -7.08 -17.76
N LEU A 4 57.52 -6.64 -18.83
CA LEU A 4 56.95 -7.46 -19.94
C LEU A 4 56.46 -8.85 -19.47
N SER A 5 55.25 -9.36 -19.74
CA SER A 5 54.58 -9.46 -21.04
C SER A 5 53.22 -10.18 -20.93
N LYS A 6 52.19 -9.54 -21.50
CA LYS A 6 51.14 -9.98 -22.47
C LYS A 6 50.36 -11.33 -22.40
N PRO A 7 49.15 -11.37 -23.02
CA PRO A 7 48.07 -12.35 -22.83
C PRO A 7 47.86 -13.31 -24.03
N LEU A 8 47.06 -14.38 -23.86
CA LEU A 8 46.57 -15.32 -24.91
C LEU A 8 45.33 -16.06 -24.35
N ASN A 9 44.29 -16.53 -25.07
CA ASN A 9 43.87 -16.51 -26.47
C ASN A 9 42.40 -17.01 -26.56
N ARG A 10 41.75 -16.72 -27.70
CA ARG A 10 40.41 -17.16 -28.17
C ARG A 10 40.41 -18.59 -28.74
N ARG A 11 39.18 -19.08 -29.04
CA ARG A 11 38.75 -20.16 -29.97
C ARG A 11 38.72 -21.56 -29.33
N SER A 12 37.78 -22.50 -29.56
CA SER A 12 36.88 -22.88 -30.68
C SER A 12 35.70 -23.70 -30.10
N LEU A 13 34.44 -23.69 -30.59
CA LEU A 13 33.88 -24.23 -31.85
C LEU A 13 33.78 -25.78 -31.90
N CYS A 14 32.54 -26.32 -31.88
CA CYS A 14 32.00 -27.51 -32.60
C CYS A 14 30.67 -27.93 -31.94
N THR A 15 29.47 -27.79 -32.52
CA THR A 15 28.84 -28.40 -33.71
C THR A 15 28.40 -29.87 -33.52
N MET A 16 27.18 -30.16 -34.00
CA MET A 16 26.54 -31.45 -34.37
C MET A 16 25.53 -32.03 -33.38
N LEU A 17 24.39 -32.63 -33.78
CA LEU A 17 23.54 -32.62 -34.99
C LEU A 17 22.35 -33.56 -34.68
N CYS A 18 21.24 -33.34 -35.39
CA CYS A 18 20.24 -34.32 -35.85
C CYS A 18 19.29 -35.05 -34.87
N GLY A 19 18.01 -35.11 -35.28
CA GLY A 19 17.04 -36.11 -34.82
C GLY A 19 15.60 -35.80 -35.24
N CYS A 20 15.20 -36.24 -36.42
CA CYS A 20 13.87 -36.12 -37.04
C CYS A 20 12.71 -36.72 -36.23
N ALA A 21 11.48 -36.25 -36.45
CA ALA A 21 10.37 -37.01 -37.09
C ALA A 21 8.98 -36.45 -36.73
N ALA A 22 8.11 -36.42 -37.74
CA ALA A 22 6.73 -35.97 -37.71
C ALA A 22 5.78 -36.97 -37.04
N ALA A 23 4.72 -36.47 -36.39
CA ALA A 23 3.46 -37.18 -36.23
C ALA A 23 2.32 -36.16 -36.03
N ALA A 24 1.37 -36.17 -36.97
CA ALA A 24 0.12 -35.46 -36.86
C ALA A 24 -0.78 -36.14 -35.83
N CYS A 25 -1.32 -35.36 -34.89
CA CYS A 25 -2.51 -35.71 -34.12
C CYS A 25 -3.29 -34.41 -33.85
N PHE A 26 -4.47 -34.30 -34.45
CA PHE A 26 -5.49 -33.34 -34.01
C PHE A 26 -5.79 -33.61 -32.53
N ALA A 27 -5.37 -32.70 -31.66
CA ALA A 27 -5.77 -32.66 -30.27
C ALA A 27 -6.74 -31.47 -30.05
N PRO A 28 -7.76 -31.63 -29.19
CA PRO A 28 -8.84 -30.68 -29.04
C PRO A 28 -8.32 -29.38 -28.41
N ALA A 29 -9.05 -28.29 -28.63
CA ALA A 29 -8.84 -26.95 -28.08
C ALA A 29 -8.32 -26.96 -26.62
N ARG A 30 -6.99 -26.92 -26.46
CA ARG A 30 -6.31 -26.78 -25.15
C ARG A 30 -5.88 -25.35 -24.85
N SER A 31 -6.08 -24.41 -25.77
CA SER A 31 -5.62 -23.03 -25.61
C SER A 31 -6.54 -22.15 -24.76
N ALA A 32 -7.82 -22.51 -24.59
CA ALA A 32 -8.74 -21.72 -23.76
C ALA A 32 -8.67 -22.06 -22.26
N LEU A 33 -8.37 -23.33 -21.89
CA LEU A 33 -8.31 -23.77 -20.49
C LEU A 33 -6.96 -23.50 -19.80
N ALA A 34 -5.87 -23.43 -20.58
CA ALA A 34 -4.54 -23.10 -20.06
C ALA A 34 -4.33 -21.59 -19.85
N TRP A 35 -5.03 -20.76 -20.63
CA TRP A 35 -5.07 -19.31 -20.45
C TRP A 35 -5.82 -18.92 -19.16
N THR A 36 -6.95 -19.55 -18.87
CA THR A 36 -7.72 -19.27 -17.66
C THR A 36 -7.01 -19.72 -16.38
N THR A 37 -6.30 -20.86 -16.39
CA THR A 37 -5.55 -21.30 -15.19
C THR A 37 -4.28 -20.50 -14.93
N THR A 38 -3.63 -19.98 -15.96
CA THR A 38 -2.44 -19.12 -15.78
C THR A 38 -2.84 -17.72 -15.33
N VAL A 39 -3.93 -17.16 -15.88
CA VAL A 39 -4.52 -15.89 -15.43
C VAL A 39 -5.06 -16.04 -14.01
N GLN A 40 -5.81 -17.10 -13.68
CA GLN A 40 -6.31 -17.32 -12.32
C GLN A 40 -5.18 -17.50 -11.32
N LYS A 41 -4.11 -18.26 -11.63
CA LYS A 41 -2.93 -18.35 -10.74
C LYS A 41 -2.16 -17.04 -10.61
N THR A 42 -2.24 -16.18 -11.62
CA THR A 42 -1.67 -14.83 -11.56
C THR A 42 -2.55 -13.95 -10.69
N VAL A 43 -3.87 -13.99 -10.85
CA VAL A 43 -4.87 -13.33 -9.98
C VAL A 43 -4.77 -13.81 -8.54
N ASP A 44 -4.56 -15.10 -8.27
CA ASP A 44 -4.39 -15.66 -6.92
C ASP A 44 -3.01 -15.28 -6.32
N LYS A 45 -2.01 -15.00 -7.16
CA LYS A 45 -0.72 -14.39 -6.75
C LYS A 45 -0.85 -12.88 -6.56
N LEU A 46 -1.74 -12.22 -7.31
CA LEU A 46 -2.08 -10.81 -7.18
C LEU A 46 -2.99 -10.57 -5.95
N ALA A 47 -3.82 -11.53 -5.56
CA ALA A 47 -4.58 -11.52 -4.30
C ALA A 47 -3.67 -11.69 -3.06
N LYS A 48 -2.41 -12.11 -3.27
CA LYS A 48 -1.35 -12.05 -2.26
C LYS A 48 -0.59 -10.71 -2.25
N ILE A 49 -1.01 -9.74 -3.07
CA ILE A 49 -0.52 -8.36 -2.98
C ILE A 49 -1.01 -7.79 -1.65
N LYS A 50 -0.09 -7.69 -0.69
CA LYS A 50 -0.18 -6.72 0.39
C LYS A 50 0.01 -5.35 -0.24
N GLY A 51 -1.07 -4.61 -0.48
CA GLY A 51 -0.98 -3.25 -1.01
C GLY A 51 -2.24 -2.46 -0.70
N CYS A 52 -2.07 -1.26 -0.15
CA CYS A 52 -3.12 -0.38 0.37
C CYS A 52 -3.79 0.47 -0.73
N PHE A 53 -3.94 -0.05 -1.95
CA PHE A 53 -4.31 0.78 -3.09
C PHE A 53 -5.51 0.28 -3.89
N VAL A 54 -6.61 1.04 -3.83
CA VAL A 54 -7.70 1.01 -4.83
C VAL A 54 -8.17 2.44 -5.12
N ASP A 55 -7.63 3.07 -6.17
CA ASP A 55 -8.30 4.23 -6.82
C ASP A 55 -9.35 3.71 -7.80
N SER A 56 -10.51 4.34 -7.91
CA SER A 56 -11.53 4.04 -8.94
C SER A 56 -11.00 3.99 -10.38
N ASN A 57 -9.94 4.74 -10.72
CA ASN A 57 -9.28 4.64 -12.02
C ASN A 57 -8.33 3.43 -12.13
N ASN A 58 -7.86 2.90 -11.00
CA ASN A 58 -7.00 1.71 -10.91
C ASN A 58 -7.74 0.43 -10.51
N ALA A 59 -9.01 0.52 -10.07
CA ALA A 59 -9.93 -0.61 -10.06
C ALA A 59 -10.07 -1.19 -11.49
N ASN A 60 -10.00 -0.34 -12.52
CA ASN A 60 -9.93 -0.76 -13.92
C ASN A 60 -8.60 -1.47 -14.31
N LEU A 61 -7.51 -1.22 -13.58
CA LEU A 61 -6.22 -1.91 -13.78
C LEU A 61 -6.21 -3.30 -13.10
N LEU A 62 -6.99 -3.48 -12.03
CA LEU A 62 -7.18 -4.76 -11.33
C LEU A 62 -8.35 -5.59 -11.89
N LEU A 63 -9.33 -4.97 -12.56
CA LEU A 63 -10.57 -5.65 -13.02
C LEU A 63 -10.77 -5.67 -14.54
N GLY A 64 -9.90 -5.03 -15.33
CA GLY A 64 -9.98 -5.05 -16.78
C GLY A 64 -11.14 -4.21 -17.35
N ALA A 65 -10.77 -3.46 -18.39
CA ALA A 65 -11.64 -2.74 -19.32
C ALA A 65 -12.33 -1.45 -18.83
N ASN A 66 -11.97 -0.37 -19.54
CA ASN A 66 -12.72 0.86 -19.80
C ASN A 66 -14.24 0.73 -19.61
N MET A 67 -14.87 1.66 -18.89
CA MET A 67 -16.23 2.06 -19.27
C MET A 67 -16.59 3.47 -18.81
N VAL A 68 -17.15 4.19 -19.79
CA VAL A 68 -17.78 5.50 -19.78
C VAL A 68 -18.65 5.73 -18.54
N ALA A 69 -18.51 6.92 -17.96
CA ALA A 69 -19.36 7.44 -16.90
C ALA A 69 -20.84 7.42 -17.31
N GLY A 70 -21.57 6.42 -16.82
CA GLY A 70 -23.03 6.34 -16.81
C GLY A 70 -23.54 6.46 -15.38
N SER A 71 -24.75 7.00 -15.24
CA SER A 71 -25.45 7.47 -14.03
C SER A 71 -25.72 6.45 -12.90
N ASN A 72 -25.00 5.33 -12.83
CA ASN A 72 -25.05 4.37 -11.73
C ASN A 72 -23.66 4.21 -11.12
N ALA A 73 -23.29 5.11 -10.21
CA ALA A 73 -22.05 4.99 -9.46
C ALA A 73 -22.04 3.66 -8.69
N HIS A 74 -21.23 2.68 -9.14
CA HIS A 74 -21.09 1.41 -8.45
C HIS A 74 -20.19 1.64 -7.23
N LEU A 75 -20.79 1.73 -6.04
CA LEU A 75 -20.01 1.71 -4.80
C LEU A 75 -19.21 0.39 -4.75
N PRO A 76 -17.91 0.44 -4.41
CA PRO A 76 -17.12 -0.76 -4.18
C PRO A 76 -17.81 -1.69 -3.18
N SER A 77 -17.67 -3.01 -3.36
CA SER A 77 -18.27 -4.03 -2.49
C SER A 77 -17.93 -3.79 -1.03
N GLU A 78 -16.70 -3.40 -0.75
CA GLU A 78 -16.13 -3.18 0.58
C GLU A 78 -16.84 -2.02 1.28
N VAL A 79 -17.20 -0.97 0.54
CA VAL A 79 -17.94 0.18 1.07
C VAL A 79 -19.41 -0.19 1.28
N LYS A 80 -20.01 -0.98 0.38
CA LYS A 80 -21.42 -1.43 0.50
C LYS A 80 -21.64 -2.34 1.70
N THR A 81 -20.68 -3.21 2.01
CA THR A 81 -20.77 -4.18 3.09
C THR A 81 -20.08 -3.71 4.37
N MET A 82 -19.58 -2.48 4.39
CA MET A 82 -18.82 -1.93 5.50
C MET A 82 -19.67 -1.89 6.78
N LEU A 83 -19.12 -2.44 7.85
CA LEU A 83 -19.73 -2.40 9.18
C LEU A 83 -18.98 -1.43 10.08
N ARG A 84 -19.70 -0.63 10.85
CA ARG A 84 -19.10 0.44 11.68
C ARG A 84 -18.60 -0.03 13.05
N SER A 85 -18.70 -1.32 13.37
CA SER A 85 -18.44 -1.86 14.71
C SER A 85 -17.53 -3.09 14.66
N THR A 86 -16.66 -3.20 15.66
CA THR A 86 -15.84 -4.37 15.98
C THR A 86 -16.62 -5.47 16.69
N GLY A 87 -17.83 -5.18 17.18
CA GLY A 87 -18.61 -6.03 18.09
C GLY A 87 -18.30 -5.79 19.58
N ASN A 88 -17.38 -4.89 19.92
CA ASN A 88 -17.09 -4.46 21.29
C ASN A 88 -17.29 -2.94 21.41
N ALA A 89 -18.32 -2.53 22.14
CA ALA A 89 -18.72 -1.13 22.24
C ALA A 89 -17.66 -0.22 22.89
N ASP A 90 -16.83 -0.74 23.79
CA ASP A 90 -15.78 0.06 24.45
C ASP A 90 -14.60 0.28 23.49
N LEU A 91 -14.24 -0.77 22.76
CA LEU A 91 -13.23 -0.68 21.71
C LEU A 91 -13.69 0.25 20.58
N ASP A 92 -14.95 0.17 20.18
CA ASP A 92 -15.53 1.06 19.16
C ASP A 92 -15.43 2.53 19.59
N ARG A 93 -15.79 2.87 20.83
CA ARG A 93 -15.67 4.24 21.36
C ARG A 93 -14.22 4.73 21.42
N ALA A 94 -13.29 3.87 21.86
CA ALA A 94 -11.88 4.19 21.91
C ALA A 94 -11.30 4.42 20.50
N PHE A 95 -11.67 3.56 19.55
CA PHE A 95 -11.24 3.65 18.17
C PHE A 95 -11.81 4.88 17.48
N ASP A 96 -13.10 5.18 17.66
CA ASP A 96 -13.74 6.39 17.13
C ASP A 96 -13.08 7.66 17.66
N SER A 97 -12.76 7.70 18.95
CA SER A 97 -12.03 8.83 19.55
C SER A 97 -10.64 9.00 18.93
N ALA A 98 -9.95 7.91 18.62
CA ALA A 98 -8.64 7.94 17.98
C ALA A 98 -8.73 8.37 16.51
N LEU A 99 -9.73 7.88 15.77
CA LEU A 99 -10.01 8.25 14.39
C LEU A 99 -10.43 9.72 14.25
N GLN A 100 -11.24 10.24 15.17
CA GLN A 100 -11.60 11.65 15.19
C GLN A 100 -10.37 12.54 15.34
N ARG A 101 -9.49 12.25 16.30
CA ARG A 101 -8.26 13.03 16.47
C ARG A 101 -7.34 12.95 15.27
N LEU A 102 -7.31 11.80 14.58
CA LEU A 102 -6.55 11.62 13.35
C LEU A 102 -7.14 12.45 12.21
N ALA A 103 -8.47 12.42 12.04
CA ALA A 103 -9.22 13.22 11.08
C ALA A 103 -8.95 14.72 11.29
N GLU A 104 -9.03 15.19 12.53
CA GLU A 104 -8.71 16.58 12.90
C GLU A 104 -7.24 16.93 12.64
N THR A 105 -6.31 16.00 12.85
CA THR A 105 -4.88 16.27 12.64
C THR A 105 -4.55 16.46 11.17
N PHE A 106 -5.15 15.69 10.27
CA PHE A 106 -4.89 15.78 8.83
C PHE A 106 -5.92 16.62 8.07
N ASP A 107 -6.98 17.06 8.74
CA ASP A 107 -8.14 17.73 8.14
C ASP A 107 -8.77 16.91 7.01
N VAL A 108 -8.95 15.61 7.27
CA VAL A 108 -9.59 14.66 6.34
C VAL A 108 -10.64 13.82 7.06
N TRP A 109 -11.81 13.69 6.46
CA TRP A 109 -12.98 13.04 7.08
C TRP A 109 -13.54 11.90 6.22
N PRO A 110 -12.76 10.82 6.01
CA PRO A 110 -13.24 9.66 5.26
C PRO A 110 -14.34 8.91 6.04
N LYS A 111 -15.18 8.17 5.32
CA LYS A 111 -16.00 7.12 5.95
C LYS A 111 -15.07 6.03 6.48
N VAL A 112 -15.29 5.55 7.71
CA VAL A 112 -14.47 4.49 8.29
C VAL A 112 -15.31 3.29 8.69
N GLY A 113 -14.78 2.09 8.50
CA GLY A 113 -15.41 0.87 8.99
C GLY A 113 -14.65 -0.39 8.61
N PHE A 114 -15.35 -1.52 8.69
CA PHE A 114 -14.80 -2.85 8.61
C PHE A 114 -15.38 -3.64 7.45
N TYR A 115 -14.56 -4.46 6.79
CA TYR A 115 -15.00 -5.38 5.74
C TYR A 115 -14.52 -6.82 6.02
N ASP A 116 -15.10 -7.79 5.31
CA ASP A 116 -14.64 -9.18 5.36
C ASP A 116 -13.39 -9.36 4.50
N ASP A 117 -12.28 -9.69 5.16
CA ASP A 117 -10.95 -9.84 4.57
C ASP A 117 -10.47 -11.29 4.64
N SER A 118 -11.39 -12.26 4.64
CA SER A 118 -11.10 -13.70 4.70
C SER A 118 -10.05 -14.14 3.68
N ASP A 119 -10.04 -13.52 2.50
CA ASP A 119 -9.17 -13.88 1.38
C ASP A 119 -7.78 -13.26 1.49
N ALA A 120 -7.70 -12.03 2.02
CA ALA A 120 -6.46 -11.26 2.14
C ALA A 120 -6.58 -10.18 3.23
N PRO A 121 -6.03 -10.41 4.44
CA PRO A 121 -6.09 -9.42 5.51
C PRO A 121 -5.39 -8.10 5.17
N ASN A 122 -6.13 -6.99 5.20
CA ASN A 122 -5.59 -5.68 4.84
C ASN A 122 -6.33 -4.49 5.50
N ALA A 123 -5.77 -3.28 5.35
CA ALA A 123 -6.48 -2.01 5.50
C ALA A 123 -6.28 -1.18 4.22
N MET A 124 -7.25 -0.33 3.86
CA MET A 124 -7.19 0.39 2.59
C MET A 124 -7.87 1.76 2.68
N ALA A 125 -7.21 2.77 2.10
CA ALA A 125 -7.82 4.02 1.71
C ALA A 125 -8.41 3.91 0.30
N MET A 126 -9.64 4.40 0.13
CA MET A 126 -10.40 4.32 -1.10
C MET A 126 -10.85 5.70 -1.54
N ARG A 127 -10.83 5.92 -2.86
CA ARG A 127 -11.49 7.04 -3.54
C ARG A 127 -12.47 6.46 -4.54
N TYR A 128 -13.74 6.85 -4.44
CA TYR A 128 -14.81 6.34 -5.30
C TYR A 128 -15.77 7.45 -5.72
N ALA A 129 -16.44 7.27 -6.86
CA ALA A 129 -17.41 8.24 -7.36
C ALA A 129 -18.79 8.00 -6.75
N VAL A 130 -19.51 9.07 -6.40
CA VAL A 130 -20.92 9.06 -5.97
C VAL A 130 -21.61 10.27 -6.57
N GLY A 131 -22.61 10.05 -7.43
CA GLY A 131 -23.42 11.12 -8.00
C GLY A 131 -22.62 12.23 -8.71
N GLY A 132 -21.51 11.89 -9.37
CA GLY A 132 -20.63 12.87 -10.04
C GLY A 132 -19.62 13.58 -9.13
N THR A 133 -19.64 13.29 -7.82
CA THR A 133 -18.61 13.73 -6.86
C THR A 133 -17.70 12.57 -6.47
N HIS A 134 -16.59 12.86 -5.78
CA HIS A 134 -15.74 11.84 -5.18
C HIS A 134 -15.92 11.81 -3.67
N GLU A 135 -16.04 10.61 -3.13
CA GLU A 135 -16.01 10.34 -1.69
C GLU A 135 -14.77 9.50 -1.33
N PHE A 136 -14.46 9.48 -0.03
CA PHE A 136 -13.30 8.78 0.51
C PHE A 136 -13.72 7.84 1.64
N ALA A 137 -13.07 6.68 1.70
CA ALA A 137 -13.24 5.73 2.80
C ALA A 137 -11.90 5.18 3.26
N VAL A 138 -11.84 4.76 4.51
CA VAL A 138 -10.79 3.93 5.08
C VAL A 138 -11.45 2.67 5.63
N VAL A 139 -11.11 1.52 5.08
CA VAL A 139 -11.69 0.24 5.47
C VAL A 139 -10.64 -0.66 6.11
N PHE A 140 -11.01 -1.30 7.21
CA PHE A 140 -10.17 -2.26 7.92
C PHE A 140 -10.72 -3.67 7.75
N GLY A 141 -9.89 -4.59 7.30
CA GLY A 141 -10.21 -6.00 7.30
C GLY A 141 -10.38 -6.49 8.73
N ARG A 142 -11.43 -7.27 8.99
CA ARG A 142 -11.74 -7.75 10.35
C ARG A 142 -10.65 -8.64 10.92
N ASN A 143 -10.08 -9.54 10.11
CA ASN A 143 -8.98 -10.41 10.52
C ASN A 143 -7.69 -9.61 10.69
N TYR A 144 -7.45 -8.61 9.83
CA TYR A 144 -6.30 -7.73 9.94
C TYR A 144 -6.35 -6.88 11.21
N PHE A 145 -7.49 -6.29 11.52
CA PHE A 145 -7.71 -5.54 12.76
C PHE A 145 -7.45 -6.41 13.99
N LYS A 146 -8.01 -7.63 14.03
CA LYS A 146 -7.77 -8.59 15.12
C LYS A 146 -6.28 -8.94 15.25
N THR A 147 -5.59 -9.10 14.12
CA THR A 147 -4.15 -9.40 14.09
C THR A 147 -3.34 -8.24 14.69
N LEU A 148 -3.63 -6.99 14.31
CA LEU A 148 -2.96 -5.81 14.85
C LEU A 148 -3.20 -5.65 16.35
N MET A 149 -4.46 -5.82 16.81
CA MET A 149 -4.79 -5.74 18.23
C MET A 149 -4.17 -6.88 19.06
N SER A 150 -3.98 -8.06 18.46
CA SER A 150 -3.29 -9.17 19.13
C SER A 150 -1.78 -8.96 19.19
N TYR A 151 -1.20 -8.38 18.14
CA TYR A 151 0.23 -8.05 18.05
C TYR A 151 0.61 -6.91 19.01
N ASP A 152 -0.24 -5.89 19.10
CA ASP A 152 -0.04 -4.74 19.96
C ASP A 152 -1.38 -4.32 20.61
N PRO A 153 -1.69 -4.87 21.80
CA PRO A 153 -2.92 -4.59 22.52
C PRO A 153 -3.09 -3.12 22.93
N SER A 154 -2.03 -2.30 22.89
CA SER A 154 -2.14 -0.86 23.13
C SER A 154 -2.88 -0.12 22.00
N GLY A 155 -3.01 -0.75 20.84
CA GLY A 155 -3.63 -0.16 19.64
C GLY A 155 -2.73 0.81 18.89
N ILE A 156 -1.46 0.98 19.27
CA ILE A 156 -0.54 1.92 18.61
C ILE A 156 -0.24 1.50 17.16
N THR A 157 -0.04 0.20 16.89
CA THR A 157 0.14 -0.29 15.50
C THR A 157 -1.11 -0.13 14.64
N LEU A 158 -2.30 -0.32 15.22
CA LEU A 158 -3.57 -0.03 14.56
C LEU A 158 -3.67 1.46 14.23
N LEU A 159 -3.34 2.32 15.18
CA LEU A 159 -3.38 3.77 15.02
C LEU A 159 -2.39 4.24 13.94
N GLN A 160 -1.19 3.67 13.89
CA GLN A 160 -0.22 3.91 12.82
C GLN A 160 -0.79 3.51 11.46
N THR A 161 -1.41 2.34 11.37
CA THR A 161 -2.04 1.84 10.14
C THR A 161 -3.15 2.79 9.70
N ALA A 162 -4.02 3.20 10.62
CA ALA A 162 -5.06 4.19 10.34
C ALA A 162 -4.46 5.52 9.84
N ALA A 163 -3.41 6.02 10.49
CA ALA A 163 -2.75 7.26 10.07
C ALA A 163 -2.13 7.15 8.67
N HIS A 164 -1.60 5.99 8.30
CA HIS A 164 -1.13 5.73 6.95
C HIS A 164 -2.26 5.79 5.93
N GLU A 165 -3.40 5.14 6.18
CA GLU A 165 -4.55 5.20 5.27
C GLU A 165 -5.15 6.61 5.18
N PHE A 166 -5.22 7.35 6.29
CA PHE A 166 -5.70 8.74 6.28
C PHE A 166 -4.74 9.65 5.48
N ALA A 167 -3.44 9.39 5.50
CA ALA A 167 -2.48 10.12 4.68
C ALA A 167 -2.74 9.90 3.18
N HIS A 168 -3.08 8.68 2.76
CA HIS A 168 -3.54 8.44 1.39
C HIS A 168 -4.80 9.22 1.05
N VAL A 169 -5.80 9.24 1.95
CA VAL A 169 -7.00 10.08 1.76
C VAL A 169 -6.63 11.55 1.57
N TRP A 170 -5.69 12.08 2.35
CA TRP A 170 -5.24 13.46 2.22
C TRP A 170 -4.62 13.75 0.85
N VAL A 171 -3.79 12.83 0.35
CA VAL A 171 -3.24 12.91 -1.01
C VAL A 171 -4.34 12.86 -2.07
N TYR A 172 -5.34 12.00 -1.91
CA TYR A 172 -6.46 11.86 -2.84
C TYR A 172 -7.36 13.11 -2.87
N GLN A 173 -7.68 13.66 -1.70
CA GLN A 173 -8.50 14.86 -1.57
C GLN A 173 -7.86 16.07 -2.24
N ARG A 174 -6.52 16.15 -2.25
CA ARG A 174 -5.78 17.21 -2.93
C ARG A 174 -5.48 16.92 -4.41
N GLY A 175 -5.82 15.73 -4.92
CA GLY A 175 -5.48 15.33 -6.29
C GLY A 175 -3.98 15.22 -6.55
N LEU A 176 -3.18 14.96 -5.51
CA LEU A 176 -1.71 15.01 -5.60
C LEU A 176 -1.05 13.65 -5.83
N PHE A 177 -1.83 12.57 -5.98
CA PHE A 177 -1.31 11.21 -6.12
C PHE A 177 -0.25 11.09 -7.21
N GLU A 178 -0.56 11.52 -8.44
CA GLU A 178 0.37 11.45 -9.57
C GLU A 178 1.58 12.38 -9.40
N THR A 179 1.37 13.53 -8.75
CA THR A 179 2.45 14.48 -8.45
C THR A 179 3.45 13.86 -7.46
N ILE A 180 2.96 13.20 -6.41
CA ILE A 180 3.79 12.52 -5.41
C ILE A 180 4.46 11.28 -6.00
N ARG A 181 3.74 10.50 -6.82
CA ARG A 181 4.31 9.35 -7.55
C ARG A 181 5.46 9.80 -8.45
N GLY A 182 5.42 11.02 -8.98
CA GLY A 182 6.51 11.63 -9.74
C GLY A 182 6.90 10.82 -10.97
N GLY A 183 5.93 10.16 -11.60
CA GLY A 183 6.13 9.31 -12.78
C GLY A 183 6.81 7.97 -12.52
N GLN A 184 7.14 7.60 -11.28
CA GLN A 184 7.74 6.29 -10.99
C GLN A 184 6.79 5.15 -11.37
N PRO A 185 7.29 4.04 -11.96
CA PRO A 185 6.45 2.91 -12.34
C PRO A 185 5.87 2.16 -11.13
N THR A 186 6.33 2.46 -9.92
CA THR A 186 5.90 1.83 -8.67
C THR A 186 5.15 2.84 -7.79
N VAL A 187 4.44 2.32 -6.78
CA VAL A 187 3.76 3.15 -5.76
C VAL A 187 4.68 3.62 -4.63
N LYS A 188 5.97 3.25 -4.65
CA LYS A 188 6.95 3.51 -3.58
C LYS A 188 6.88 4.92 -3.01
N ARG A 189 6.93 5.97 -3.83
CA ARG A 189 6.92 7.36 -3.34
C ARG A 189 5.64 7.71 -2.59
N VAL A 190 4.48 7.22 -3.04
CA VAL A 190 3.20 7.50 -2.38
C VAL A 190 3.12 6.77 -1.04
N GLU A 191 3.63 5.54 -0.99
CA GLU A 191 3.70 4.74 0.25
C GLU A 191 4.63 5.34 1.28
N LEU A 192 5.84 5.75 0.88
CA LEU A 192 6.79 6.40 1.78
C LEU A 192 6.28 7.77 2.25
N HIS A 193 5.47 8.46 1.45
CA HIS A 193 4.82 9.72 1.85
C HIS A 193 3.80 9.45 2.96
N ALA A 194 2.97 8.42 2.79
CA ALA A 194 2.00 8.01 3.80
C ALA A 194 2.69 7.45 5.07
N ASP A 195 3.80 6.72 4.95
CA ASP A 195 4.61 6.26 6.08
C ASP A 195 5.19 7.44 6.86
N PHE A 196 5.69 8.46 6.17
CA PHE A 196 6.15 9.70 6.81
C PHE A 196 5.02 10.36 7.59
N LEU A 197 3.86 10.58 6.96
CA LEU A 197 2.73 11.24 7.64
C LEU A 197 2.18 10.42 8.81
N SER A 198 2.15 9.09 8.68
CA SER A 198 1.82 8.18 9.77
C SER A 198 2.81 8.33 10.93
N GLY A 199 4.11 8.35 10.64
CA GLY A 199 5.15 8.64 11.62
C GLY A 199 4.97 9.99 12.31
N TYR A 200 4.70 11.05 11.54
CA TYR A 200 4.39 12.39 12.05
C TYR A 200 3.25 12.37 13.06
N TYR A 201 2.15 11.69 12.73
CA TYR A 201 1.02 11.57 13.65
C TYR A 201 1.42 10.88 14.97
N LEU A 202 2.21 9.80 14.92
CA LEU A 202 2.72 9.16 16.13
C LEU A 202 3.67 10.08 16.92
N GLY A 203 4.47 10.90 16.23
CA GLY A 203 5.31 11.92 16.85
C GLY A 203 4.50 12.96 17.62
N VAL A 204 3.37 13.42 17.05
CA VAL A 204 2.41 14.27 17.76
C VAL A 204 1.85 13.55 18.99
N ARG A 205 1.44 12.29 18.86
CA ARG A 205 0.90 11.50 19.97
C ARG A 205 1.92 11.21 21.09
N LYS A 206 3.22 11.09 20.77
CA LYS A 206 4.29 10.99 21.76
C LYS A 206 4.38 12.23 22.66
N ARG A 207 4.10 13.42 22.11
CA ARG A 207 4.07 14.66 22.92
C ARG A 207 2.95 14.62 23.95
N ASP A 208 1.78 14.17 23.51
CA ASP A 208 0.59 14.04 24.36
C ASP A 208 0.73 12.91 25.38
N ASN A 209 1.51 11.86 25.03
CA ASN A 209 1.71 10.66 25.84
C ASN A 209 3.22 10.30 25.93
N PRO A 210 4.02 11.01 26.75
CA PRO A 210 5.48 10.86 26.78
C PRO A 210 5.96 9.45 27.14
N ASN A 211 5.15 8.65 27.84
CA ASN A 211 5.50 7.30 28.26
C ASN A 211 5.10 6.22 27.24
N ALA A 212 4.34 6.57 26.19
CA ALA A 212 3.94 5.60 25.18
C ALA A 212 5.16 5.11 24.37
N SER A 213 5.22 3.81 24.12
CA SER A 213 6.22 3.19 23.24
C SER A 213 5.64 3.05 21.83
N PHE A 214 6.40 3.48 20.83
CA PHE A 214 6.02 3.38 19.42
C PHE A 214 6.87 2.35 18.66
N TRP A 215 7.64 1.54 19.40
CA TRP A 215 8.53 0.53 18.82
C TRP A 215 7.77 -0.51 17.98
N SER A 216 6.64 -1.01 18.50
CA SER A 216 5.76 -1.96 17.79
C SER A 216 5.30 -1.41 16.44
N ALA A 217 4.92 -0.14 16.38
CA ALA A 217 4.57 0.55 15.14
C ALA A 217 5.76 0.66 14.18
N GLY A 218 6.94 1.03 14.66
CA GLY A 218 8.16 1.03 13.83
C GLY A 218 8.45 -0.34 13.22
N MET A 219 8.44 -1.40 14.04
CA MET A 219 8.67 -2.77 13.58
C MET A 219 7.60 -3.23 12.59
N ARG A 220 6.32 -2.95 12.87
CA ARG A 220 5.23 -3.33 11.96
C ARG A 220 5.36 -2.66 10.60
N ARG A 221 5.87 -1.42 10.56
CA ARG A 221 6.14 -0.71 9.32
C ARG A 221 7.32 -1.31 8.55
N TRP A 222 8.39 -1.63 9.24
CA TRP A 222 9.53 -2.33 8.64
C TRP A 222 9.09 -3.67 8.00
N GLU A 223 8.29 -4.47 8.71
CA GLU A 223 7.73 -5.74 8.21
C GLU A 223 6.80 -5.59 6.98
N SER A 224 6.29 -4.38 6.73
CA SER A 224 5.41 -4.09 5.60
C SER A 224 6.14 -3.71 4.32
N GLY A 225 7.48 -3.64 4.35
CA GLY A 225 8.31 -3.43 3.16
C GLY A 225 8.51 -4.70 2.34
N ASP A 226 8.99 -4.54 1.12
CA ASP A 226 9.27 -5.63 0.19
C ASP A 226 10.54 -5.37 -0.64
N ASN A 227 11.14 -6.42 -1.20
CA ASN A 227 12.34 -6.30 -2.06
C ASN A 227 12.00 -6.52 -3.55
N GLN A 228 10.74 -6.38 -3.95
CA GLN A 228 10.27 -6.59 -5.32
C GLN A 228 10.43 -5.34 -6.17
N LEU A 229 11.64 -4.79 -6.28
CA LEU A 229 11.93 -3.45 -6.84
C LEU A 229 11.37 -3.16 -8.25
N ARG A 230 11.04 -4.19 -9.03
CA ARG A 230 10.47 -4.08 -10.39
C ARG A 230 8.97 -4.32 -10.45
N ASN A 231 8.35 -4.67 -9.33
CA ASN A 231 6.90 -4.81 -9.23
C ASN A 231 6.28 -3.42 -9.17
N MET A 232 5.24 -3.16 -9.96
CA MET A 232 4.50 -1.90 -9.89
C MET A 232 3.88 -1.67 -8.50
N HIS A 233 3.63 -2.75 -7.75
CA HIS A 233 3.19 -2.73 -6.37
C HIS A 233 4.37 -2.78 -5.38
N HIS A 234 5.55 -2.30 -5.75
CA HIS A 234 6.65 -2.15 -4.80
C HIS A 234 6.38 -0.93 -3.90
N HIS A 235 6.29 -1.15 -2.59
CA HIS A 235 5.93 -0.13 -1.60
C HIS A 235 7.16 0.54 -0.94
N GLY A 236 8.36 0.05 -1.26
CA GLY A 236 9.60 0.41 -0.60
C GLY A 236 10.20 -0.78 0.16
N THR A 237 11.52 -0.76 0.32
CA THR A 237 12.20 -1.77 1.13
C THR A 237 11.82 -1.60 2.61
N PRO A 238 11.97 -2.65 3.45
CA PRO A 238 11.75 -2.53 4.89
C PRO A 238 12.44 -1.31 5.52
N ASP A 239 13.69 -1.04 5.12
CA ASP A 239 14.47 0.08 5.62
C ASP A 239 13.96 1.44 5.09
N ASP A 240 13.55 1.51 3.81
CA ASP A 240 12.92 2.73 3.27
C ASP A 240 11.67 3.11 4.07
N ARG A 241 10.79 2.12 4.33
CA ARG A 241 9.51 2.33 5.02
C ARG A 241 9.72 2.75 6.47
N LEU A 242 10.64 2.09 7.18
CA LEU A 242 11.00 2.47 8.54
C LEU A 242 11.62 3.88 8.58
N ALA A 243 12.58 4.18 7.69
CA ALA A 243 13.23 5.48 7.64
C ALA A 243 12.24 6.63 7.38
N ALA A 244 11.27 6.42 6.48
CA ALA A 244 10.21 7.39 6.22
C ALA A 244 9.36 7.64 7.48
N ALA A 245 8.92 6.58 8.16
CA ALA A 245 8.16 6.70 9.39
C ALA A 245 8.95 7.38 10.52
N GLU A 246 10.25 7.07 10.67
CA GLU A 246 11.11 7.73 11.65
C GLU A 246 11.33 9.22 11.35
N ALA A 247 11.51 9.58 10.08
CA ALA A 247 11.63 10.98 9.66
C ALA A 247 10.35 11.76 10.00
N GLY A 248 9.19 11.19 9.70
CA GLY A 248 7.90 11.73 10.10
C GLY A 248 7.78 11.89 11.61
N PHE A 249 8.12 10.85 12.38
CA PHE A 249 8.07 10.89 13.84
C PHE A 249 8.90 12.04 14.41
N LYS A 250 10.12 12.25 13.91
CA LYS A 250 10.98 13.39 14.28
C LYS A 250 10.32 14.73 13.94
N ALA A 251 9.71 14.85 12.76
CA ALA A 251 8.99 16.05 12.34
C ALA A 251 7.84 16.41 13.31
N GLY A 252 7.09 15.41 13.79
CA GLY A 252 5.98 15.64 14.73
C GLY A 252 6.42 15.87 16.18
N PHE A 253 7.43 15.11 16.64
CA PHE A 253 7.86 15.10 18.04
C PHE A 253 8.92 16.16 18.36
N ILE A 254 10.03 16.16 17.60
CA ILE A 254 11.20 17.01 17.85
C ILE A 254 11.00 18.39 17.21
N GLU A 255 10.68 18.41 15.92
CA GLU A 255 10.57 19.65 15.15
C GLU A 255 9.23 20.36 15.36
N LYS A 256 8.22 19.60 15.82
CA LYS A 256 6.86 20.09 16.13
C LYS A 256 6.22 20.82 14.94
N LEU A 257 6.43 20.30 13.73
CA LEU A 257 5.77 20.83 12.54
C LEU A 257 4.25 20.80 12.71
N SER A 258 3.57 21.76 12.11
CA SER A 258 2.13 21.67 11.87
C SER A 258 1.83 20.62 10.80
N ALA A 259 0.58 20.15 10.71
CA ALA A 259 0.24 19.12 9.72
C ALA A 259 0.50 19.56 8.27
N PRO A 260 0.18 20.80 7.83
CA PRO A 260 0.55 21.27 6.49
C PRO A 260 2.07 21.27 6.25
N GLN A 261 2.85 21.71 7.24
CA GLN A 261 4.32 21.69 7.14
C GLN A 261 4.87 20.25 7.05
N ALA A 262 4.27 19.31 7.80
CA ALA A 262 4.64 17.90 7.73
C ALA A 262 4.27 17.27 6.37
N PHE A 263 3.14 17.67 5.77
CA PHE A 263 2.78 17.25 4.41
C PHE A 263 3.82 17.72 3.39
N ASP A 264 4.21 19.00 3.45
CA ASP A 264 5.24 19.55 2.56
C ASP A 264 6.60 18.88 2.78
N ALA A 265 6.98 18.63 4.04
CA ALA A 265 8.19 17.89 4.39
C ALA A 265 8.17 16.45 3.86
N ALA A 266 7.04 15.75 3.97
CA ALA A 266 6.85 14.41 3.42
C ALA A 266 7.00 14.42 1.88
N THR A 267 6.42 15.41 1.20
CA THR A 267 6.56 15.57 -0.26
C THR A 267 8.01 15.82 -0.66
N GLN A 268 8.73 16.67 0.06
CA GLN A 268 10.16 16.90 -0.17
C GLN A 268 11.03 15.68 0.14
N TYR A 269 10.65 14.89 1.15
CA TYR A 269 11.34 13.65 1.52
C TYR A 269 11.31 12.66 0.37
N VAL A 270 10.12 12.34 -0.16
CA VAL A 270 9.96 11.33 -1.21
C VAL A 270 10.43 11.77 -2.59
N ALA A 271 10.53 13.08 -2.84
CA ALA A 271 11.07 13.60 -4.10
C ALA A 271 12.55 13.21 -4.33
N LYS A 272 13.28 12.90 -3.25
CA LYS A 272 14.71 12.50 -3.27
C LYS A 272 14.93 11.00 -3.46
N VAL A 273 13.87 10.20 -3.41
CA VAL A 273 13.88 8.72 -3.44
C VAL A 273 13.47 8.21 -4.82
#